data_AF-A0A7C5SFZ5-F1
#
_entry.id   AF-A0A7C5SFZ5-F1
#
_cell.length_a   1.000
_cell.length_b   1.000
_cell.length_c   1.000
_cell.angle_alpha   90.00
_cell.angle_beta   90.00
_cell.angle_gamma   90.00
#
_symmetry.space_group_name_H-M   'P 1'
#
loop_
_entity.id
_entity.type
_entity.pdbx_description
1 polymer ?
#
loop_
_entity_poly.entity_id
_entity_poly.type
_entity_poly.pdbx_seq_one_letter_code
_entity_poly.pdbx_strand_id
1 'polypeptide(L)'
;EGERYWIAHVGDSRAYRIRGSEIRQLTSDHSFVNELVRLGMLSREQAARDPRRNVVTRALGSGPSVAADVVEEVAQPGDLILLCSDGLNSMLDDQTILATARAAEQDLDDGCRRLVAAANAAGGEDNVTVILVQPAGSRVDTTTPTQPVTMPGSESKEGQD
;
A
#
# COMPACT_ATOMS: atom_id res chain seq x y z
N GLU A 1 2.28 5.99 25.87
CA GLU A 1 2.85 5.09 24.87
C GLU A 1 2.02 5.23 23.60
N GLY A 2 2.66 5.38 22.43
CA GLY A 2 1.94 5.44 21.15
C GLY A 2 1.62 4.05 20.64
N GLU A 3 0.55 3.90 19.86
CA GLU A 3 0.27 2.66 19.15
C GLU A 3 1.43 2.35 18.18
N ARG A 4 1.78 1.07 18.07
CA ARG A 4 2.87 0.59 17.21
C ARG A 4 2.34 -0.39 16.20
N TYR A 5 2.98 -0.42 15.05
CA TYR A 5 2.72 -1.41 14.02
C TYR A 5 4.03 -1.97 13.48
N TRP A 6 3.95 -3.21 12.99
CA TRP A 6 5.07 -3.91 12.39
C TRP A 6 4.72 -4.24 10.94
N ILE A 7 5.69 -4.05 10.05
CA ILE A 7 5.59 -4.44 8.64
C ILE A 7 6.62 -5.54 8.42
N ALA A 8 6.18 -6.70 7.96
CA ALA A 8 7.05 -7.77 7.49
C ALA A 8 7.00 -7.79 5.95
N HIS A 9 8.17 -7.82 5.31
CA HIS A 9 8.29 -7.68 3.87
C HIS A 9 9.26 -8.70 3.26
N VAL A 10 8.86 -9.25 2.12
CA VAL A 10 9.64 -10.13 1.25
C VAL A 10 9.26 -9.79 -0.19
N GLY A 11 10.23 -9.65 -1.09
CA GLY A 11 9.99 -9.27 -2.48
C GLY A 11 10.24 -7.80 -2.74
N ASP A 12 9.52 -7.22 -3.68
CA ASP A 12 9.69 -5.85 -4.20
C ASP A 12 8.43 -4.99 -4.09
N SER A 13 7.33 -5.54 -3.54
CA SER A 13 6.18 -4.73 -3.10
C SER A 13 6.60 -3.75 -2.01
N ARG A 14 6.04 -2.56 -2.01
CA ARG A 14 6.50 -1.48 -1.12
C ARG A 14 5.48 -1.13 -0.05
N ALA A 15 6.01 -0.68 1.08
CA ALA A 15 5.22 0.02 2.08
C ALA A 15 5.75 1.45 2.25
N TYR A 16 4.83 2.40 2.34
CA TYR A 16 5.11 3.81 2.53
C TYR A 16 4.37 4.34 3.75
N ARG A 17 5.02 5.26 4.47
CA ARG A 17 4.38 6.11 5.48
C ARG A 17 4.20 7.51 4.93
N ILE A 18 2.98 8.02 5.00
CA ILE A 18 2.63 9.38 4.62
C ILE A 18 2.23 10.15 5.89
N ARG A 19 2.96 11.21 6.22
CA ARG A 19 2.74 12.05 7.41
C ARG A 19 2.84 13.52 7.02
N GLY A 20 1.73 14.25 7.14
CA GLY A 20 1.64 15.61 6.60
C GLY A 20 1.98 15.62 5.10
N SER A 21 2.99 16.41 4.73
CA SER A 21 3.53 16.55 3.37
C SER A 21 4.76 15.67 3.09
N GLU A 22 5.04 14.68 3.95
CA GLU A 22 6.17 13.77 3.77
C GLU A 22 5.67 12.37 3.41
N ILE A 23 6.35 11.76 2.44
CA ILE A 23 6.24 10.34 2.11
C ILE A 23 7.60 9.68 2.34
N ARG A 24 7.59 8.53 3.01
CA ARG A 24 8.79 7.75 3.29
C ARG A 24 8.55 6.29 2.96
N GLN A 25 9.36 5.72 2.07
CA GLN A 25 9.40 4.29 1.86
C GLN A 25 9.97 3.60 3.11
N LEU A 26 9.25 2.62 3.65
CA LEU A 26 9.62 1.86 4.85
C LEU A 26 10.34 0.56 4.50
N THR A 27 9.98 -0.08 3.38
CA THR A 27 10.60 -1.33 2.92
C THR A 27 11.80 -1.06 2.01
N SER A 28 12.68 -2.05 1.87
CA SER A 28 13.75 -2.05 0.87
C SER A 28 13.53 -3.20 -0.10
N ASP A 29 13.39 -2.89 -1.38
CA ASP A 29 13.07 -3.88 -2.40
C ASP A 29 14.13 -4.99 -2.44
N HIS A 30 13.70 -6.26 -2.40
CA HIS A 30 14.54 -7.41 -2.65
C HIS A 30 14.69 -7.64 -4.15
N SER A 31 15.26 -6.66 -4.85
CA SER A 31 15.53 -6.74 -6.29
C SER A 31 17.03 -6.71 -6.58
N PHE A 32 17.41 -7.27 -7.73
CA PHE A 32 18.80 -7.35 -8.17
C PHE A 32 19.43 -5.96 -8.30
N VAL A 33 18.68 -5.01 -8.85
CA VAL A 33 19.17 -3.63 -9.00
C VAL A 33 19.33 -2.93 -7.66
N ASN A 34 18.46 -3.20 -6.68
CA ASN A 34 18.58 -2.59 -5.35
C ASN A 34 19.80 -3.15 -4.59
N GLU A 35 20.14 -4.42 -4.80
CA GLU A 35 21.40 -5.00 -4.31
C GLU A 35 22.62 -4.30 -4.91
N LEU A 36 22.62 -4.05 -6.22
CA LEU A 36 23.70 -3.31 -6.89
C LEU A 36 23.83 -1.88 -6.39
N VAL A 37 22.71 -1.20 -6.11
CA VAL A 37 22.71 0.13 -5.47
C VAL A 37 23.31 0.06 -4.08
N ARG A 38 22.92 -0.94 -3.27
CA ARG A 38 23.47 -1.14 -1.92
C ARG A 38 24.97 -1.37 -1.93
N LEU A 39 25.49 -2.07 -2.94
CA LEU A 39 26.92 -2.31 -3.13
C LEU A 39 27.66 -1.12 -3.76
N GLY A 40 26.95 -0.02 -4.08
CA GLY A 40 27.53 1.15 -4.74
C GLY A 40 27.90 0.95 -6.21
N MET A 41 27.42 -0.14 -6.82
CA MET A 41 27.68 -0.48 -8.23
C MET A 41 26.74 0.26 -9.19
N LEU A 42 25.57 0.68 -8.71
CA LEU A 42 24.61 1.51 -9.45
C LEU A 42 24.16 2.70 -8.61
N SER A 43 23.88 3.83 -9.25
CA SER A 43 23.08 4.89 -8.63
C SER A 43 21.59 4.51 -8.65
N ARG A 44 20.78 5.14 -7.78
CA ARG A 44 19.31 4.96 -7.79
C ARG A 44 18.68 5.28 -9.13
N GLU A 45 19.19 6.31 -9.80
CA GLU A 45 18.73 6.75 -11.13
C GLU A 45 19.05 5.71 -12.21
N GLN A 46 20.22 5.09 -12.14
CA GLN A 46 20.61 4.01 -13.05
C GLN A 46 19.77 2.76 -12.81
N ALA A 47 19.55 2.39 -11.54
CA ALA A 47 18.74 1.24 -11.17
C ALA A 47 17.29 1.34 -11.69
N ALA A 48 16.70 2.55 -11.67
CA ALA A 48 15.35 2.77 -12.19
C ALA A 48 15.22 2.51 -13.72
N ARG A 49 16.32 2.59 -14.47
CA ARG A 49 16.36 2.40 -15.93
C ARG A 49 16.97 1.06 -16.36
N ASP A 50 17.45 0.24 -15.42
CA ASP A 50 18.07 -1.04 -15.73
C ASP A 50 17.02 -2.03 -16.24
N PRO A 51 17.29 -2.77 -17.34
CA PRO A 51 16.37 -3.80 -17.84
C PRO A 51 16.01 -4.88 -16.81
N ARG A 52 16.84 -5.08 -15.80
CA ARG A 52 16.68 -6.09 -14.73
C ARG A 52 16.00 -5.52 -13.49
N ARG A 53 15.39 -4.33 -13.55
CA ARG A 53 14.77 -3.68 -12.38
C ARG A 53 13.69 -4.53 -11.70
N ASN A 54 13.02 -5.40 -12.46
CA ASN A 54 11.97 -6.31 -11.97
C ASN A 54 12.51 -7.71 -11.58
N VAL A 55 13.83 -7.91 -11.53
CA VAL A 55 14.41 -9.21 -11.13
C VAL A 55 14.46 -9.29 -9.61
N VAL A 56 13.52 -10.03 -9.02
CA VAL A 56 13.41 -10.24 -7.57
C VAL A 56 14.45 -11.26 -7.08
N THR A 57 15.17 -10.93 -6.00
CA THR A 57 16.19 -11.78 -5.37
C THR A 57 15.65 -12.59 -4.20
N ARG A 58 14.47 -12.22 -3.66
CA ARG A 58 13.81 -12.95 -2.57
C ARG A 58 12.30 -13.00 -2.76
N ALA A 59 11.74 -14.20 -2.85
CA ALA A 59 10.30 -14.41 -2.94
C ALA A 59 9.86 -15.62 -2.11
N LEU A 60 8.62 -15.59 -1.62
CA LEU A 60 8.01 -16.74 -0.95
C LEU A 60 7.95 -17.94 -1.92
N GLY A 61 8.21 -19.14 -1.43
CA GLY A 61 8.15 -20.38 -2.23
C GLY A 61 9.41 -20.73 -3.01
N SER A 62 10.45 -19.89 -3.00
CA SER A 62 11.74 -20.19 -3.65
C SER A 62 12.62 -21.17 -2.86
N GLY A 63 12.23 -21.51 -1.63
CA GLY A 63 12.97 -22.41 -0.75
C GLY A 63 12.16 -22.83 0.48
N PRO A 64 12.72 -23.69 1.36
CA PRO A 64 12.02 -24.20 2.55
C PRO A 64 11.82 -23.14 3.64
N SER A 65 12.57 -22.04 3.58
CA SER A 65 12.45 -20.89 4.47
C SER A 65 12.82 -19.60 3.74
N VAL A 66 12.34 -18.48 4.27
CA VAL A 66 12.57 -17.14 3.72
C VAL A 66 12.77 -16.15 4.86
N ALA A 67 13.77 -15.31 4.75
CA ALA A 67 14.01 -14.23 5.69
C ALA A 67 13.11 -13.04 5.34
N ALA A 68 12.23 -12.64 6.24
CA ALA A 68 11.45 -11.42 6.10
C ALA A 68 12.18 -10.26 6.77
N ASP A 69 12.19 -9.12 6.11
CA ASP A 69 12.63 -7.87 6.71
C ASP A 69 11.48 -7.30 7.53
N VAL A 70 11.73 -6.93 8.79
CA VAL A 70 10.70 -6.43 9.70
C VAL A 70 11.04 -5.00 10.12
N VAL A 71 10.06 -4.11 9.99
CA VAL A 71 10.15 -2.70 10.38
C VAL A 71 9.12 -2.41 11.47
N GLU A 72 9.54 -1.77 12.55
CA GLU A 72 8.67 -1.24 13.61
C GLU A 72 8.52 0.28 13.44
N GLU A 73 7.28 0.78 13.48
CA GLU A 73 6.99 2.20 13.44
C GLU A 73 5.96 2.57 14.52
N VAL A 74 6.04 3.81 14.99
CA VAL A 74 5.08 4.39 15.94
C VAL A 74 4.03 5.17 15.16
N ALA A 75 2.77 4.80 15.33
CA ALA A 75 1.64 5.48 14.72
C ALA A 75 1.46 6.88 15.31
N GLN A 76 1.19 7.85 14.44
CA GLN A 76 0.82 9.20 14.82
C GLN A 76 -0.53 9.60 14.19
N PRO A 77 -1.29 10.50 14.83
CA PRO A 77 -2.51 11.04 14.23
C PRO A 77 -2.26 11.63 12.84
N GLY A 78 -3.12 11.27 11.89
CA GLY A 78 -3.02 11.70 10.49
C GLY A 78 -2.01 10.94 9.64
N ASP A 79 -1.37 9.90 10.20
CA ASP A 79 -0.57 8.96 9.43
C ASP A 79 -1.46 8.18 8.46
N LEU A 80 -0.93 7.97 7.26
CA LEU A 80 -1.50 7.09 6.27
C LEU A 80 -0.41 6.11 5.85
N ILE A 81 -0.70 4.82 5.96
CA ILE A 81 0.19 3.74 5.53
C ILE A 81 -0.33 3.23 4.20
N LEU A 82 0.55 3.18 3.22
CA LEU A 82 0.26 2.65 1.89
C LEU A 82 1.07 1.37 1.69
N LEU A 83 0.41 0.28 1.35
CA LEU A 83 1.04 -0.90 0.77
C LEU A 83 0.68 -0.98 -0.71
N CYS A 84 1.66 -1.25 -1.56
CA CYS A 84 1.42 -1.36 -3.00
C CYS A 84 2.29 -2.42 -3.66
N SER A 85 1.78 -2.99 -4.75
CA SER A 85 2.59 -3.74 -5.70
C SER A 85 3.49 -2.81 -6.51
N ASP A 86 4.51 -3.39 -7.14
CA ASP A 86 5.42 -2.75 -8.10
C ASP A 86 4.70 -2.07 -9.27
N GLY A 87 3.52 -2.55 -9.66
CA GLY A 87 2.65 -1.90 -10.64
C GLY A 87 2.26 -0.45 -10.29
N LEU A 88 2.26 -0.05 -9.01
CA LEU A 88 2.01 1.33 -8.61
C LEU A 88 3.28 2.20 -8.74
N ASN A 89 4.35 1.81 -8.05
CA ASN A 89 5.58 2.61 -7.93
C ASN A 89 6.50 2.55 -9.17
N SER A 90 6.17 1.71 -10.15
CA SER A 90 6.78 1.76 -11.48
C SER A 90 6.14 2.83 -12.38
N MET A 91 4.89 3.20 -12.12
CA MET A 91 4.11 4.15 -12.93
C MET A 91 4.08 5.56 -12.30
N LEU A 92 4.05 5.63 -10.97
CA LEU A 92 3.93 6.89 -10.23
C LEU A 92 5.17 7.12 -9.37
N ASP A 93 5.65 8.36 -9.35
CA ASP A 93 6.67 8.78 -8.40
C ASP A 93 6.09 9.03 -6.99
N ASP A 94 6.97 9.05 -5.99
CA ASP A 94 6.58 9.20 -4.58
C ASP A 94 5.77 10.50 -4.33
N GLN A 95 6.08 11.59 -5.05
CA GLN A 95 5.36 12.87 -4.89
C GLN A 95 3.94 12.81 -5.46
N THR A 96 3.75 12.12 -6.57
CA THR A 96 2.44 11.87 -7.18
C THR A 96 1.61 10.96 -6.29
N ILE A 97 2.22 9.92 -5.72
CA ILE A 97 1.58 9.03 -4.74
C ILE A 97 1.12 9.84 -3.53
N LEU A 98 2.00 10.66 -2.95
CA LEU A 98 1.70 11.52 -1.81
C LEU A 98 0.51 12.45 -2.08
N ALA A 99 0.57 13.19 -3.20
CA ALA A 99 -0.47 14.15 -3.56
C ALA A 99 -1.82 13.45 -3.80
N THR A 100 -1.81 12.31 -4.50
CA THR A 100 -3.01 11.54 -4.82
C THR A 100 -3.65 10.95 -3.57
N ALA A 101 -2.85 10.35 -2.69
CA ALA A 101 -3.34 9.76 -1.44
C ALA A 101 -3.89 10.83 -0.48
N ARG A 102 -3.28 12.02 -0.43
CA ARG A 102 -3.77 13.13 0.42
C ARG A 102 -5.01 13.83 -0.14
N ALA A 103 -5.21 13.81 -1.46
CA ALA A 103 -6.39 14.42 -2.09
C ALA A 103 -7.72 13.71 -1.74
N ALA A 104 -7.66 12.48 -1.23
CA ALA A 104 -8.84 11.72 -0.81
C ALA A 104 -9.26 11.97 0.65
N GLU A 105 -8.60 12.91 1.35
CA GLU A 105 -8.91 13.31 2.73
C GLU A 105 -9.03 12.14 3.73
N GLN A 106 -10.25 11.80 4.17
CA GLN A 106 -10.56 10.70 5.10
C GLN A 106 -11.22 9.49 4.41
N ASP A 107 -11.46 9.56 3.09
CA ASP A 107 -12.03 8.45 2.31
C ASP A 107 -10.90 7.58 1.74
N LEU A 108 -10.53 6.54 2.48
CA LEU A 108 -9.48 5.61 2.08
C LEU A 108 -9.83 4.85 0.79
N ASP A 109 -11.12 4.55 0.57
CA ASP A 109 -11.56 3.84 -0.63
C ASP A 109 -11.41 4.73 -1.86
N ASP A 110 -11.74 6.01 -1.75
CA ASP A 110 -11.49 6.99 -2.80
C ASP A 110 -9.99 7.17 -3.07
N GLY A 111 -9.17 7.20 -2.01
CA GLY A 111 -7.71 7.23 -2.12
C GLY A 111 -7.16 6.06 -2.92
N CYS A 112 -7.59 4.84 -2.59
CA CYS A 112 -7.22 3.63 -3.33
C CYS A 112 -7.65 3.71 -4.80
N ARG A 113 -8.90 4.10 -5.09
CA ARG A 113 -9.41 4.24 -6.46
C ARG A 113 -8.61 5.25 -7.28
N ARG A 114 -8.27 6.41 -6.69
CA ARG A 114 -7.48 7.45 -7.36
C ARG A 114 -6.06 6.99 -7.65
N LEU A 115 -5.40 6.30 -6.73
CA LEU A 115 -4.06 5.75 -6.93
C LEU A 115 -4.03 4.74 -8.09
N VAL A 116 -5.00 3.82 -8.11
CA VAL A 116 -5.13 2.84 -9.20
C VAL A 116 -5.43 3.55 -10.53
N ALA A 117 -6.34 4.52 -10.54
CA ALA A 117 -6.67 5.28 -11.74
C ALA A 117 -5.47 6.08 -12.28
N ALA A 118 -4.68 6.70 -11.40
CA ALA A 118 -3.48 7.43 -11.76
C ALA A 118 -2.42 6.52 -12.39
N ALA A 119 -2.17 5.34 -11.81
CA ALA A 119 -1.22 4.38 -12.36
C ALA A 119 -1.68 3.84 -13.74
N ASN A 120 -2.97 3.56 -13.89
CA ASN A 120 -3.54 3.16 -15.19
C ASN A 120 -3.40 4.28 -16.24
N ALA A 121 -3.60 5.55 -15.85
CA ALA A 121 -3.45 6.69 -16.75
C ALA A 121 -1.98 6.94 -17.16
N ALA A 122 -1.02 6.59 -16.31
CA ALA A 122 0.41 6.71 -16.58
C ALA A 122 0.98 5.62 -17.50
N GLY A 123 0.22 4.55 -17.76
CA GLY A 123 0.58 3.49 -18.70
C GLY A 123 -0.14 2.17 -18.43
N GLY A 124 -0.37 1.83 -17.16
CA GLY A 124 -1.08 0.60 -16.77
C GLY A 124 -0.41 -0.69 -17.27
N GLU A 125 0.91 -0.73 -17.26
CA GLU A 125 1.68 -1.83 -17.87
C GLU A 125 1.70 -3.12 -17.03
N ASP A 126 1.24 -3.06 -15.77
CA ASP A 126 1.24 -4.19 -14.84
C ASP A 126 0.00 -4.19 -13.93
N ASN A 127 -0.18 -5.27 -13.16
CA ASN A 127 -1.22 -5.39 -12.16
C ASN A 127 -0.96 -4.46 -10.96
N VAL A 128 -1.89 -3.54 -10.73
CA VAL A 128 -1.81 -2.57 -9.64
C VAL A 128 -2.68 -3.03 -8.48
N THR A 129 -2.05 -3.25 -7.32
CA THR A 129 -2.73 -3.51 -6.05
C THR A 129 -2.31 -2.47 -5.03
N VAL A 130 -3.29 -1.93 -4.29
CA VAL A 130 -3.10 -0.84 -3.33
C VAL A 130 -3.92 -1.13 -2.08
N ILE A 131 -3.32 -0.90 -0.90
CA ILE A 131 -4.00 -0.92 0.40
C ILE A 131 -3.62 0.35 1.14
N LEU A 132 -4.62 1.15 1.52
CA LEU A 132 -4.45 2.29 2.42
C LEU A 132 -4.95 1.93 3.82
N VAL A 133 -4.14 2.24 4.82
CA VAL A 133 -4.46 2.01 6.23
C VAL A 133 -4.23 3.30 6.98
N GLN A 134 -5.24 3.77 7.70
CA GLN A 134 -5.11 4.84 8.68
C GLN A 134 -5.01 4.18 10.06
N PRO A 135 -3.85 4.20 10.73
CA PRO A 135 -3.72 3.67 12.08
C PRO A 135 -4.66 4.42 13.02
N ALA A 136 -5.17 3.75 14.06
CA ALA A 136 -6.04 4.34 15.06
C ALA A 136 -5.30 5.27 16.03
N GLY A 137 -4.36 6.08 15.53
CA GLY A 137 -3.85 7.26 16.23
C GLY A 137 -4.93 8.35 16.23
N SER A 138 -5.83 8.29 17.20
CA SER A 138 -7.01 9.15 17.40
C SER A 138 -8.02 9.14 16.24
N ARG A 139 -9.06 8.29 16.37
CA ARG A 139 -10.39 8.66 15.84
C ARG A 139 -10.73 10.03 16.42
N VAL A 140 -10.79 11.07 15.59
CA VAL A 140 -11.78 12.11 15.83
C VAL A 140 -13.08 11.45 15.40
N ASP A 141 -13.85 11.01 16.38
CA ASP A 141 -15.12 10.35 16.19
C ASP A 141 -16.12 11.38 15.64
N THR A 142 -16.13 11.59 14.32
CA THR A 142 -17.28 12.19 13.66
C THR A 142 -18.30 11.08 13.45
N THR A 143 -19.10 10.90 14.50
CA THR A 143 -20.30 10.07 14.54
C THR A 143 -21.11 10.21 13.26
N THR A 144 -21.02 9.21 12.39
CA THR A 144 -22.05 8.96 11.37
C THR A 144 -23.13 8.12 12.06
N PRO A 145 -24.40 8.55 12.12
CA PRO A 145 -25.46 7.73 12.69
C PRO A 145 -25.69 6.53 11.77
N THR A 146 -25.27 5.35 12.20
CA THR A 146 -25.59 4.09 11.53
C THR A 146 -27.09 3.86 11.68
N GLN A 147 -27.85 3.98 10.59
CA GLN A 147 -29.24 3.52 10.59
C GLN A 147 -29.28 1.98 10.56
N PRO A 148 -30.19 1.34 11.30
CA PRO A 148 -30.33 -0.11 11.27
C PRO A 148 -30.84 -0.56 9.89
N VAL A 149 -30.09 -1.44 9.23
CA VAL A 149 -30.57 -2.15 8.04
C VAL A 149 -31.66 -3.13 8.46
N THR A 150 -32.88 -2.92 7.98
CA THR A 150 -34.00 -3.86 8.12
C THR A 150 -33.99 -4.81 6.94
N MET A 151 -33.85 -6.11 7.18
CA MET A 151 -33.93 -7.14 6.14
C MET A 151 -35.39 -7.32 5.68
N PRO A 152 -35.69 -7.43 4.38
CA PRO A 152 -37.02 -7.77 3.91
C PRO A 152 -37.37 -9.21 4.30
N GLY A 153 -38.56 -9.38 4.89
CA GLY A 153 -39.07 -10.64 5.41
C GLY A 153 -39.30 -11.71 4.35
N SER A 154 -39.03 -12.96 4.71
CA SER A 154 -39.41 -14.13 3.93
C SER A 154 -40.91 -14.39 4.09
N GLU A 155 -41.72 -13.96 3.12
CA GLU A 155 -43.03 -14.54 2.87
C GLU A 155 -42.82 -15.95 2.31
N SER A 156 -43.14 -16.98 3.09
CA SER A 156 -43.40 -18.32 2.57
C SER A 156 -44.88 -18.60 2.76
N LYS A 157 -45.60 -18.60 1.63
CA LYS A 157 -47.01 -18.96 1.53
C LYS A 157 -47.22 -20.40 2.01
N GLU A 158 -48.04 -20.58 3.04
CA GLU A 158 -48.78 -21.82 3.24
C GLU A 158 -49.76 -21.97 2.07
N GLY A 159 -49.53 -22.98 1.22
CA GLY A 159 -50.53 -23.50 0.30
C GLY A 159 -51.27 -24.64 0.97
N GLN A 160 -52.52 -24.37 1.37
CA GLN A 160 -53.56 -25.39 1.58
C GLN A 160 -54.18 -25.73 0.22
N ASP A 161 -54.16 -27.02 -0.15
CA ASP A 161 -55.35 -27.86 -0.39
C ASP A 161 -54.93 -29.29 -0.76
#